data_AF-A0A965ZZ83-F1
#
_entry.id   AF-A0A965ZZ83-F1
#
_cell.length_a   1.000
_cell.length_b   1.000
_cell.length_c   1.000
_cell.angle_alpha   90.00
_cell.angle_beta   90.00
_cell.angle_gamma   90.00
#
_symmetry.space_group_name_H-M   'P 1'
#
loop_
_entity.id
_entity.type
_entity.pdbx_description
1 polymer ?
#
loop_
_entity_poly.entity_id
_entity_poly.type
_entity_poly.pdbx_seq_one_letter_code
_entity_poly.pdbx_strand_id
1 'polypeptide(L)'
;MQNKQLKFEKLVNAVSSDLYRYAFMMCRNKAMAEDLVQETFMRAWRFMDSLRDEKKAKSWLMTTLRREFARQFERYQPHFDDVELEQIAGNEAVNPDVWVVRRGLAKLPDKYREVLVLQVIGGYTGAEMAQMLELPRATVNTRLFRARQQLRELLEDDAETLIGREERRT
;
A
#
# COMPACT_ATOMS: atom_id res chain seq x y z
N MET A 1 32.29 -5.65 5.04
CA MET A 1 31.48 -5.17 3.91
C MET A 1 30.55 -6.25 3.35
N GLN A 2 31.03 -7.45 2.99
CA GLN A 2 30.20 -8.54 2.42
C GLN A 2 29.00 -8.98 3.31
N ASN A 3 29.16 -9.03 4.64
CA ASN A 3 28.07 -9.40 5.56
C ASN A 3 26.93 -8.36 5.59
N LYS A 4 27.26 -7.08 5.49
CA LYS A 4 26.30 -5.97 5.44
C LYS A 4 25.45 -6.05 4.16
N GLN A 5 26.10 -6.23 3.02
CA GLN A 5 25.42 -6.36 1.72
C GLN A 5 24.47 -7.56 1.68
N LEU A 6 24.91 -8.74 2.14
CA LEU A 6 24.05 -9.93 2.16
C LEU A 6 22.83 -9.76 3.07
N LYS A 7 22.99 -9.11 4.23
CA LYS A 7 21.88 -8.78 5.12
C LYS A 7 20.89 -7.83 4.46
N PHE A 8 21.37 -6.83 3.72
CA PHE A 8 20.50 -5.94 2.97
C PHE A 8 19.72 -6.64 1.89
N GLU A 9 20.39 -7.45 1.06
CA GLU A 9 19.75 -8.17 -0.03
C GLU A 9 18.63 -9.07 0.48
N LYS A 10 18.87 -9.79 1.57
CA LYS A 10 17.84 -10.59 2.25
C LYS A 10 16.65 -9.74 2.72
N LEU A 11 16.93 -8.60 3.35
CA LEU A 11 15.89 -7.69 3.81
C LEU A 11 15.07 -7.14 2.65
N VAL A 12 15.72 -6.64 1.60
CA VAL A 12 15.08 -6.09 0.39
C VAL A 12 14.20 -7.14 -0.27
N ASN A 13 14.73 -8.35 -0.48
CA ASN A 13 13.97 -9.45 -1.08
C ASN A 13 12.74 -9.83 -0.26
N ALA A 14 12.84 -9.77 1.07
CA ALA A 14 11.73 -10.12 1.95
C ALA A 14 10.59 -9.08 1.99
N VAL A 15 10.89 -7.78 1.76
CA VAL A 15 9.92 -6.69 2.02
C VAL A 15 9.60 -5.80 0.82
N SER A 16 10.39 -5.86 -0.26
CA SER A 16 10.23 -5.00 -1.44
C SER A 16 8.83 -5.04 -2.03
N SER A 17 8.26 -6.24 -2.17
CA SER A 17 6.93 -6.43 -2.74
C SER A 17 5.84 -5.72 -1.92
N ASP A 18 5.90 -5.82 -0.58
CA ASP A 18 4.92 -5.18 0.30
C ASP A 18 5.08 -3.67 0.34
N LEU A 19 6.31 -3.17 0.39
CA LEU A 19 6.59 -1.73 0.33
C LEU A 19 6.10 -1.13 -0.99
N TYR A 20 6.37 -1.81 -2.12
CA TYR A 20 5.93 -1.36 -3.42
C TYR A 20 4.41 -1.37 -3.58
N ARG A 21 3.73 -2.45 -3.16
CA ARG A 21 2.27 -2.51 -3.21
C ARG A 21 1.64 -1.41 -2.37
N TYR A 22 2.14 -1.16 -1.16
CA TYR A 22 1.68 -0.04 -0.34
C TYR A 22 1.94 1.31 -1.04
N ALA A 23 3.18 1.58 -1.48
CA ALA A 23 3.55 2.82 -2.14
C ALA A 23 2.70 3.11 -3.37
N PHE A 24 2.46 2.09 -4.21
CA PHE A 24 1.64 2.22 -5.40
C PHE A 24 0.17 2.50 -5.07
N MET A 25 -0.41 1.82 -4.08
CA MET A 25 -1.78 2.09 -3.64
C MET A 25 -1.97 3.52 -3.11
N MET A 26 -0.91 4.11 -2.57
CA MET A 26 -0.93 5.49 -2.07
C MET A 26 -0.65 6.52 -3.17
N CYS A 27 0.35 6.29 -4.02
CA CYS A 27 0.78 7.24 -5.04
C CYS A 27 -0.06 7.19 -6.33
N ARG A 28 -0.65 6.03 -6.64
CA ARG A 28 -1.33 5.71 -7.92
C ARG A 28 -0.49 5.98 -9.17
N ASN A 29 0.82 6.10 -9.01
CA ASN A 29 1.77 6.34 -10.09
C ASN A 29 2.96 5.40 -9.89
N LYS A 30 3.30 4.67 -10.95
CA LYS A 30 4.36 3.67 -10.91
C LYS A 30 5.73 4.29 -10.60
N ALA A 31 6.10 5.36 -11.31
CA ALA A 31 7.39 6.02 -11.13
C ALA A 31 7.52 6.59 -9.71
N MET A 32 6.48 7.26 -9.21
CA MET A 32 6.47 7.76 -7.84
C MET A 32 6.58 6.65 -6.79
N ALA A 33 5.90 5.53 -7.00
CA ALA A 33 5.97 4.40 -6.10
C ALA A 33 7.37 3.76 -6.09
N GLU A 34 7.99 3.61 -7.27
CA GLU A 34 9.36 3.13 -7.40
C GLU A 34 10.36 4.06 -6.70
N ASP A 35 10.26 5.37 -6.94
CA ASP A 35 11.12 6.38 -6.32
C ASP A 35 10.98 6.39 -4.79
N LEU A 36 9.74 6.31 -4.28
CA LEU A 36 9.46 6.27 -2.85
C LEU A 36 10.07 5.02 -2.18
N VAL A 37 9.98 3.86 -2.83
CA VAL A 37 10.59 2.61 -2.35
C VAL A 37 12.11 2.70 -2.40
N GLN A 38 12.68 3.25 -3.48
CA GLN A 38 14.13 3.43 -3.61
C GLN A 38 14.68 4.34 -2.51
N GLU A 39 14.07 5.50 -2.27
CA GLU A 39 14.47 6.42 -1.20
C GLU A 39 14.40 5.74 0.18
N THR A 40 13.35 4.95 0.43
CA THR A 40 13.21 4.16 1.66
C THR A 40 14.38 3.19 1.83
N PHE A 41 14.75 2.46 0.78
CA PHE A 41 15.87 1.51 0.84
C PHE A 41 17.24 2.20 0.93
N MET A 42 17.44 3.35 0.29
CA MET A 42 18.67 4.14 0.44
C MET A 42 18.86 4.57 1.90
N ARG A 43 17.79 4.92 2.60
CA ARG A 43 17.85 5.19 4.05
C ARG A 43 18.12 3.94 4.86
N ALA A 44 17.44 2.84 4.53
CA ALA A 44 17.67 1.55 5.18
C ALA A 44 19.15 1.12 5.11
N TRP A 45 19.80 1.32 3.96
CA TRP A 45 21.21 1.04 3.78
C TRP A 45 22.11 1.85 4.72
N ARG A 46 21.80 3.14 4.91
CA ARG A 46 22.53 4.02 5.85
C ARG A 46 22.38 3.57 7.30
N PHE A 47 21.19 3.10 7.70
CA PHE A 47 20.90 2.67 9.07
C PHE A 47 21.12 1.17 9.33
N MET A 48 21.59 0.43 8.33
CA MET A 48 21.69 -1.02 8.39
C MET A 48 22.48 -1.55 9.59
N ASP A 49 23.57 -0.86 9.96
CA ASP A 49 24.42 -1.30 11.06
C ASP A 49 23.73 -1.14 12.44
N SER A 50 22.66 -0.34 12.50
CA SER A 50 21.81 -0.16 13.68
C SER A 50 20.61 -1.12 13.74
N LEU A 51 20.33 -1.84 12.65
CA LEU A 51 19.20 -2.76 12.55
C LEU A 51 19.54 -4.07 13.28
N ARG A 52 19.21 -4.13 14.57
CA ARG A 52 19.49 -5.29 15.44
C ARG A 52 18.40 -6.37 15.39
N ASP A 53 17.17 -6.00 15.03
CA ASP A 53 16.00 -6.88 15.09
C ASP A 53 15.31 -6.94 13.71
N GLU A 54 15.51 -8.06 13.01
CA GLU A 54 14.93 -8.31 11.69
C GLU A 54 13.39 -8.34 11.74
N LYS A 55 12.78 -8.77 12.85
CA LYS A 55 11.31 -8.83 12.98
C LYS A 55 10.68 -7.45 12.98
N LYS A 56 11.42 -6.44 13.45
CA LYS A 56 10.98 -5.03 13.46
C LYS A 56 11.33 -4.30 12.17
N ALA A 57 12.21 -4.86 11.33
CA ALA A 57 12.68 -4.21 10.12
C ALA A 57 11.55 -3.86 9.16
N LYS A 58 10.61 -4.79 8.92
CA LYS A 58 9.45 -4.53 8.05
C LYS A 58 8.60 -3.35 8.56
N SER A 59 8.26 -3.36 9.85
CA SER A 59 7.46 -2.30 10.49
C SER A 59 8.17 -0.94 10.44
N TRP A 60 9.48 -0.92 10.71
CA TRP A 60 10.30 0.28 10.62
C TRP A 60 10.41 0.82 9.19
N LEU A 61 10.60 -0.05 8.19
CA LEU A 61 10.64 0.33 6.78
C LEU A 61 9.29 0.88 6.32
N MET A 62 8.18 0.24 6.68
CA MET A 62 6.84 0.74 6.34
C MET A 62 6.59 2.11 6.99
N THR A 63 7.00 2.29 8.24
CA THR A 63 6.89 3.60 8.93
C THR A 63 7.73 4.66 8.23
N THR A 64 8.97 4.32 7.84
CA THR A 64 9.87 5.21 7.09
C THR A 64 9.24 5.60 5.76
N LEU A 65 8.74 4.62 5.00
CA LEU A 65 8.13 4.83 3.70
C LEU A 65 6.88 5.72 3.82
N ARG A 66 5.99 5.47 4.79
CA ARG A 66 4.81 6.31 5.03
C ARG A 66 5.20 7.75 5.36
N ARG A 67 6.23 7.95 6.19
CA ARG A 67 6.73 9.29 6.51
C ARG A 67 7.28 10.02 5.29
N GLU A 68 7.97 9.31 4.40
CA GLU A 68 8.42 9.89 3.13
C GLU A 68 7.25 10.20 2.20
N PHE A 69 6.24 9.34 2.15
CA PHE A 69 5.01 9.63 1.43
C PHE A 69 4.31 10.90 1.93
N ALA A 70 4.11 11.01 3.25
CA ALA A 70 3.51 12.18 3.88
C ALA A 70 4.33 13.47 3.62
N ARG A 71 5.66 13.35 3.64
CA ARG A 71 6.58 14.47 3.40
C ARG A 71 6.55 14.96 1.95
N GLN A 72 6.59 14.04 1.00
CA GLN A 72 6.82 14.34 -0.41
C GLN A 72 5.53 14.49 -1.23
N PHE A 73 4.47 13.75 -0.88
CA PHE A 73 3.33 13.52 -1.77
C PHE A 73 1.96 13.83 -1.15
N GLU A 74 1.81 13.83 0.18
CA GLU A 74 0.52 14.21 0.81
C GLU A 74 0.20 15.70 0.62
N ARG A 75 1.22 16.56 0.49
CA ARG A 75 1.06 18.00 0.24
C ARG A 75 0.90 18.36 -1.24
N TYR A 76 1.27 17.47 -2.14
CA TYR A 76 1.26 17.67 -3.58
C TYR A 76 0.56 16.46 -4.18
N GLN A 77 -0.76 16.57 -4.40
CA GLN A 77 -1.50 15.60 -5.21
C GLN A 77 -1.60 16.16 -6.62
N PRO A 78 -0.71 15.77 -7.56
CA PRO A 78 -1.04 15.92 -8.97
C PRO A 78 -2.36 15.18 -9.21
N HIS A 79 -3.27 15.82 -9.92
CA HIS A 79 -4.45 15.15 -10.44
C HIS A 79 -3.96 14.14 -11.47
N PHE A 80 -3.72 12.92 -11.03
CA PHE A 80 -3.39 11.83 -11.94
C PHE A 80 -4.71 11.31 -12.49
N ASP A 81 -4.95 11.58 -13.77
CA ASP A 81 -5.93 10.83 -14.55
C ASP A 81 -5.63 9.34 -14.33
N ASP A 82 -6.68 8.56 -14.05
CA ASP A 82 -6.63 7.17 -13.62
C ASP A 82 -5.54 6.39 -14.37
N VAL A 83 -4.36 6.24 -13.74
CA VAL A 83 -3.32 5.38 -14.27
C VAL A 83 -3.90 3.98 -14.26
N GLU A 84 -4.01 3.38 -15.44
CA GLU A 84 -4.46 2.00 -15.62
C GLU A 84 -3.73 1.10 -14.61
N LEU A 85 -4.45 0.72 -13.54
CA LEU A 85 -4.00 -0.20 -12.49
C LEU A 85 -3.59 -1.58 -13.06
N GLU A 86 -3.80 -1.78 -14.36
CA GLU A 86 -3.49 -2.95 -15.17
C GLU A 86 -1.98 -3.27 -15.21
N GLN A 87 -1.10 -2.27 -15.10
CA GLN A 87 0.34 -2.47 -15.35
C GLN A 87 1.14 -3.21 -14.25
N ILE A 88 0.53 -3.56 -13.12
CA ILE A 88 1.20 -4.31 -12.03
C ILE A 88 0.72 -5.77 -11.95
N ALA A 89 -0.20 -6.19 -12.81
CA ALA A 89 -0.46 -7.62 -12.99
C ALA A 89 0.71 -8.23 -13.78
N GLY A 90 1.85 -8.42 -13.11
CA GLY A 90 2.94 -9.21 -13.67
C GLY A 90 2.44 -10.64 -13.82
N ASN A 91 2.00 -11.02 -15.03
CA ASN A 91 1.72 -12.37 -15.55
C ASN A 91 0.96 -13.39 -14.67
N GLU A 92 0.52 -13.03 -13.47
CA GLU A 92 -0.45 -13.77 -12.69
C GLU A 92 -1.79 -13.52 -13.36
N ALA A 93 -2.39 -14.58 -13.91
CA ALA A 93 -3.73 -14.57 -14.47
C ALA A 93 -4.61 -13.65 -13.62
N VAL A 94 -5.07 -12.55 -14.21
CA VAL A 94 -5.80 -11.49 -13.51
C VAL A 94 -7.00 -12.12 -12.83
N ASN A 95 -6.86 -12.45 -11.54
CA ASN A 95 -7.98 -12.91 -10.75
C ASN A 95 -8.97 -11.74 -10.75
N PRO A 96 -10.16 -11.89 -11.34
CA PRO A 96 -11.14 -10.81 -11.45
C PRO A 96 -11.43 -10.18 -10.09
N ASP A 97 -11.49 -10.98 -9.03
CA ASP A 97 -11.73 -10.52 -7.66
C ASP A 97 -10.62 -9.57 -7.19
N VAL A 98 -9.36 -9.89 -7.49
CA VAL A 98 -8.21 -9.04 -7.12
C VAL A 98 -8.29 -7.70 -7.85
N TRP A 99 -8.67 -7.71 -9.13
CA TRP A 99 -8.80 -6.47 -9.90
C TRP A 99 -9.95 -5.59 -9.40
N VAL A 100 -11.11 -6.18 -9.11
CA VAL A 100 -12.28 -5.46 -8.57
C VAL A 100 -11.95 -4.85 -7.20
N VAL A 101 -11.26 -5.59 -6.32
CA VAL A 101 -10.78 -5.07 -5.03
C VAL A 101 -9.80 -3.91 -5.20
N ARG A 102 -8.83 -4.02 -6.12
CA ARG A 102 -7.85 -2.93 -6.36
C ARG A 102 -8.52 -1.66 -6.87
N ARG A 103 -9.51 -1.78 -7.75
CA ARG A 103 -10.33 -0.65 -8.23
C ARG A 103 -11.15 -0.02 -7.11
N GLY A 104 -11.83 -0.83 -6.29
CA GLY A 104 -12.59 -0.35 -5.14
C GLY A 104 -11.70 0.42 -4.15
N LEU A 105 -10.51 -0.11 -3.85
CA LEU A 105 -9.52 0.58 -3.03
C LEU A 105 -9.09 1.93 -3.62
N ALA A 106 -8.90 2.02 -4.95
CA ALA A 106 -8.56 3.27 -5.63
C ALA A 106 -9.68 4.32 -5.51
N LYS A 107 -10.95 3.93 -5.42
CA LYS A 107 -12.08 4.89 -5.25
C LYS A 107 -12.23 5.41 -3.81
N LEU A 108 -11.65 4.74 -2.80
CA LEU A 108 -11.78 5.18 -1.40
C LEU A 108 -11.10 6.54 -1.14
N PRO A 109 -11.60 7.36 -0.20
CA PRO A 109 -10.83 8.49 0.33
C PRO A 109 -9.51 8.04 0.95
N ASP A 110 -8.43 8.82 0.78
CA ASP A 110 -7.06 8.42 1.15
C ASP A 110 -6.93 8.01 2.62
N LYS A 111 -7.57 8.76 3.53
CA LYS A 111 -7.58 8.44 4.98
C LYS A 111 -8.18 7.07 5.32
N TYR A 112 -9.05 6.54 4.46
CA TYR A 112 -9.67 5.21 4.62
C TYR A 112 -8.86 4.15 3.89
N ARG A 113 -8.37 4.46 2.68
CA ARG A 113 -7.46 3.58 1.94
C ARG A 113 -6.20 3.28 2.77
N GLU A 114 -5.56 4.30 3.33
CA GLU A 114 -4.28 4.18 4.05
C GLU A 114 -4.35 3.12 5.17
N VAL A 115 -5.37 3.22 6.04
CA VAL A 115 -5.53 2.26 7.14
C VAL A 115 -5.86 0.84 6.65
N LEU A 116 -6.65 0.72 5.58
CA LEU A 116 -7.06 -0.59 5.06
C LEU A 116 -5.90 -1.29 4.35
N VAL A 117 -5.11 -0.54 3.57
CA VAL A 117 -3.92 -1.06 2.88
C VAL A 117 -2.85 -1.47 3.89
N LEU A 118 -2.61 -0.68 4.95
CA LEU A 118 -1.71 -1.07 6.04
C LEU A 118 -2.14 -2.38 6.72
N GLN A 119 -3.45 -2.57 6.92
CA GLN A 119 -3.97 -3.80 7.50
C GLN A 119 -3.79 -5.00 6.55
N VAL A 120 -4.15 -4.86 5.27
CA VAL A 120 -4.18 -5.96 4.30
C VAL A 120 -2.78 -6.38 3.83
N ILE A 121 -1.92 -5.41 3.51
CA ILE A 121 -0.56 -5.69 3.00
C ILE A 121 0.42 -5.89 4.16
N GLY A 122 0.32 -5.01 5.16
CA GLY A 122 1.25 -4.97 6.27
C GLY A 122 0.95 -5.97 7.38
N GLY A 123 -0.31 -6.43 7.49
CA GLY A 123 -0.77 -7.26 8.61
C GLY A 123 -0.82 -6.50 9.93
N TYR A 124 -0.77 -5.16 9.91
CA TYR A 124 -0.65 -4.36 11.12
C TYR A 124 -1.94 -4.34 11.93
N THR A 125 -1.78 -4.40 13.26
CA THR A 125 -2.85 -4.21 14.20
C THR A 125 -3.27 -2.74 14.29
N GLY A 126 -4.48 -2.47 14.79
CA GLY A 126 -4.93 -1.10 15.02
C GLY A 126 -4.02 -0.29 15.97
N ALA A 127 -3.31 -0.97 16.88
CA ALA A 127 -2.35 -0.33 17.77
C ALA A 127 -1.04 0.07 17.05
N GLU A 128 -0.51 -0.81 16.21
CA GLU A 128 0.69 -0.50 15.41
C GLU A 128 0.39 0.60 14.40
N MET A 129 -0.75 0.54 13.71
CA MET A 129 -1.18 1.61 12.81
C MET A 129 -1.37 2.94 13.51
N ALA A 130 -1.90 2.96 14.74
CA ALA A 130 -2.01 4.19 15.53
C ALA A 130 -0.65 4.84 15.78
N GLN A 131 0.39 4.05 16.06
CA GLN A 131 1.75 4.53 16.23
C GLN A 131 2.35 5.02 14.91
N MET A 132 2.20 4.26 13.82
CA MET A 132 2.72 4.63 12.49
C MET A 132 2.08 5.91 11.95
N LEU A 133 0.77 6.05 12.16
CA LEU A 133 -0.03 7.14 11.64
C LEU A 133 -0.03 8.38 12.54
N GLU A 134 0.45 8.24 13.78
CA GLU A 134 0.40 9.27 14.84
C GLU A 134 -1.05 9.71 15.11
N LEU A 135 -1.95 8.72 15.21
CA LEU A 135 -3.39 8.91 15.42
C LEU A 135 -3.89 8.14 16.64
N PRO A 136 -4.99 8.57 17.29
CA PRO A 136 -5.64 7.77 18.32
C PRO A 136 -6.11 6.42 17.78
N ARG A 137 -5.92 5.34 18.56
CA ARG A 137 -6.38 3.98 18.18
C ARG A 137 -7.88 3.94 17.84
N ALA A 138 -8.70 4.69 18.57
CA ALA A 138 -10.11 4.84 18.29
C ALA A 138 -10.36 5.39 16.88
N THR A 139 -9.61 6.43 16.48
CA THR A 139 -9.68 7.02 15.13
C THR A 139 -9.29 6.02 14.05
N VAL A 140 -8.22 5.24 14.26
CA VAL A 140 -7.82 4.18 13.33
C VAL A 140 -8.93 3.14 13.17
N ASN A 141 -9.52 2.67 14.27
CA ASN A 141 -10.60 1.69 14.24
C ASN A 141 -11.84 2.23 13.51
N THR A 142 -12.23 3.49 13.75
CA THR A 142 -13.33 4.14 13.05
C THR A 142 -13.03 4.27 11.56
N ARG A 143 -11.82 4.68 11.18
CA ARG A 143 -11.40 4.75 9.77
C ARG A 143 -11.45 3.38 9.11
N LEU A 144 -10.97 2.31 9.76
CA LEU A 144 -11.04 0.94 9.24
C LEU A 144 -12.48 0.47 9.04
N PHE A 145 -13.35 0.75 10.02
CA PHE A 145 -14.76 0.40 9.90
C PHE A 145 -15.40 1.10 8.69
N ARG A 146 -15.18 2.41 8.54
CA ARG A 146 -15.68 3.18 7.40
C ARG A 146 -15.07 2.72 6.08
N ALA A 147 -13.77 2.41 6.06
CA ALA A 147 -13.08 1.91 4.87
C ALA A 147 -13.69 0.58 4.38
N ARG A 148 -13.96 -0.36 5.29
CA ARG A 148 -14.59 -1.64 4.95
C ARG A 148 -16.02 -1.48 4.46
N GLN A 149 -16.79 -0.59 5.09
CA GLN A 149 -18.16 -0.32 4.68
C GLN A 149 -18.23 0.28 3.28
N GLN A 150 -17.43 1.33 3.02
CA GLN A 150 -17.38 1.95 1.69
C GLN A 150 -16.82 1.01 0.63
N LEU A 151 -15.81 0.20 0.96
CA LEU A 151 -15.29 -0.77 0.01
C LEU A 151 -16.37 -1.80 -0.35
N ARG A 152 -17.17 -2.27 0.61
CA ARG A 152 -18.28 -3.19 0.33
C ARG A 152 -19.28 -2.58 -0.65
N GLU A 153 -19.74 -1.37 -0.39
CA GLU A 153 -20.67 -0.64 -1.26
C GLU A 153 -20.10 -0.50 -2.69
N LEU A 154 -18.83 -0.12 -2.81
CA LEU A 154 -18.15 0.00 -4.11
C LEU A 154 -18.02 -1.32 -4.87
N LEU A 155 -17.87 -2.44 -4.16
CA LEU A 155 -17.77 -3.77 -4.76
C LEU A 155 -19.14 -4.30 -5.20
N GLU A 156 -20.21 -3.97 -4.46
CA GLU A 156 -21.59 -4.29 -4.84
C GLU A 156 -21.97 -3.57 -6.16
N ASP A 157 -21.68 -2.27 -6.26
CA ASP A 157 -21.92 -1.46 -7.47
C ASP A 157 -21.13 -1.98 -8.70
N ASP A 158 -19.86 -2.33 -8.50
CA ASP A 158 -18.99 -2.86 -9.58
C ASP A 158 -19.44 -4.27 -10.00
N ALA A 159 -19.97 -5.10 -9.08
CA ALA A 159 -20.52 -6.42 -9.39
C ALA A 159 -21.81 -6.33 -10.22
N GLU A 160 -22.75 -5.44 -9.86
CA GLU A 160 -23.95 -5.17 -10.65
C GLU A 160 -23.61 -4.67 -12.07
N THR A 161 -22.57 -3.84 -12.19
CA THR A 161 -22.10 -3.32 -13.48
C THR A 161 -21.51 -4.42 -14.38
N LEU A 162 -20.85 -5.43 -13.79
CA LEU A 162 -20.28 -6.56 -14.53
C LEU A 162 -21.38 -7.51 -15.03
N ILE A 163 -22.35 -7.85 -14.18
CA ILE A 163 -23.50 -8.70 -14.55
C ILE A 163 -24.29 -8.06 -15.71
N GLY A 164 -24.60 -6.76 -15.61
CA GLY A 164 -25.33 -6.05 -16.66
C GLY A 164 -24.55 -5.86 -17.98
N ARG A 165 -23.25 -6.13 -18.02
CA ARG A 165 -22.43 -6.14 -19.25
C ARG A 165 -22.39 -7.51 -19.92
N GLU A 166 -22.45 -8.59 -19.14
CA GLU A 166 -22.54 -9.96 -19.67
C GLU A 166 -23.92 -10.23 -20.30
N GLU A 167 -24.98 -9.74 -19.68
CA GLU A 167 -26.35 -9.87 -20.22
C GLU A 167 -26.58 -9.12 -21.54
N ARG A 168 -25.82 -8.05 -21.83
CA ARG A 168 -25.92 -7.30 -23.10
C ARG A 168 -25.06 -7.87 -24.23
N ARG A 169 -24.21 -8.86 -23.94
CA ARG A 169 -23.38 -9.55 -24.94
C ARG A 169 -24.00 -10.85 -25.44
N THR A 170 -25.15 -11.24 -24.89
CA THR A 170 -25.94 -12.42 -25.29
C THR A 170 -27.19 -11.99 -26.03
#